data_AF-A0A2G2Z2X8-F1
#
_entry.id   AF-A0A2G2Z2X8-F1
#
_cell.length_a   1.000
_cell.length_b   1.000
_cell.length_c   1.000
_cell.angle_alpha   90.00
_cell.angle_beta   90.00
_cell.angle_gamma   90.00
#
_symmetry.space_group_name_H-M   'P 1'
#
loop_
_entity.id
_entity.type
_entity.pdbx_description
1 polymer ?
#
loop_
_entity_poly.entity_id
_entity_poly.type
_entity_poly.pdbx_seq_one_letter_code
_entity_poly.pdbx_strand_id
1 'polypeptide(L)'
;MIFRRIWNVNSEINMKLMRQIRRTFSVSSKSTVDFASKDGELRVFIVAGEVSGDIIGSRVMTSLIKLSPFPVHFAGVGGNMMSKQGLNPLFPMEDIAVMGIWELLPYLNQFRVRLKQTIEAALSFNPHVILTVDAKGFSFRFLKHLRATCVQQGMVSPLHFHYVAPSFWAWKGGEARLKGLLQFVDHVLCILPFEAEVCRSNGLAATFVGHPTLEDIPEFQRKDATERRYRIEGNAESFLTEHGISSRSPVISLLPGSRLQEVTRMFPIFSKTVEQLKGSFPNLVAAVHVAPNQNVEDYISKAVSKLPPSVVLVSGGSHQMKYNSFSVST
;
A
#
# COMPACT_ATOMS: atom_id res chain seq x y z
N MET A 1 16.55 -44.27 32.65
CA MET A 1 15.71 -43.37 33.49
C MET A 1 16.42 -42.03 33.52
N ILE A 2 16.04 -41.02 32.75
CA ILE A 2 15.05 -40.01 33.14
C ILE A 2 14.61 -39.30 31.83
N PHE A 3 13.51 -39.76 31.26
CA PHE A 3 12.75 -39.07 30.22
C PHE A 3 11.40 -38.76 30.85
N ARG A 4 11.15 -37.48 31.20
CA ARG A 4 9.86 -36.84 31.51
C ARG A 4 10.08 -35.60 32.40
N ARG A 5 10.47 -34.45 31.82
CA ARG A 5 10.23 -33.14 32.50
C ARG A 5 10.43 -31.86 31.67
N ILE A 6 10.19 -31.86 30.36
CA ILE A 6 10.27 -30.61 29.56
C ILE A 6 8.98 -30.26 28.81
N TRP A 7 7.97 -31.14 28.83
CA TRP A 7 6.66 -30.88 28.24
C TRP A 7 5.62 -30.57 29.31
N ASN A 8 5.73 -29.41 29.99
CA ASN A 8 4.55 -28.83 30.67
C ASN A 8 4.61 -27.35 31.10
N VAL A 9 5.56 -26.54 30.61
CA VAL A 9 5.65 -25.12 31.02
C VAL A 9 5.29 -24.13 29.89
N ASN A 10 5.18 -24.60 28.64
CA ASN A 10 4.94 -23.73 27.47
C ASN A 10 3.48 -23.66 26.95
N SER A 11 2.53 -24.42 27.52
CA SER A 11 1.14 -24.42 27.06
C SER A 11 0.26 -23.37 27.76
N GLU A 12 0.42 -23.16 29.06
CA GLU A 12 -0.41 -22.22 29.82
C GLU A 12 -0.06 -20.73 29.58
N ILE A 13 1.21 -20.42 29.38
CA ILE A 13 1.67 -19.05 29.08
C ILE A 13 1.21 -18.63 27.68
N ASN A 14 1.27 -19.55 26.71
CA ASN A 14 0.72 -19.34 25.36
C ASN A 14 -0.81 -19.24 25.37
N MET A 15 -1.51 -20.02 26.19
CA MET A 15 -2.96 -19.95 26.31
C MET A 15 -3.46 -18.69 27.02
N LYS A 16 -2.74 -18.17 28.03
CA LYS A 16 -3.08 -16.89 28.68
C LYS A 16 -2.82 -15.73 27.73
N LEU A 17 -1.70 -15.72 27.02
CA LEU A 17 -1.38 -14.70 26.01
C LEU A 17 -2.37 -14.75 24.85
N MET A 18 -2.73 -15.94 24.35
CA MET A 18 -3.78 -16.10 23.34
C MET A 18 -5.18 -15.77 23.83
N ARG A 19 -5.53 -16.05 25.10
CA ARG A 19 -6.81 -15.61 25.71
C ARG A 19 -6.84 -14.09 25.90
N GLN A 20 -5.71 -13.47 26.20
CA GLN A 20 -5.60 -12.02 26.39
C GLN A 20 -5.67 -11.30 25.06
N ILE A 21 -4.98 -11.80 24.02
CA ILE A 21 -5.08 -11.33 22.63
C ILE A 21 -6.50 -11.54 22.07
N ARG A 22 -7.12 -12.72 22.26
CA ARG A 22 -8.52 -12.93 21.88
C ARG A 22 -9.48 -12.00 22.64
N ARG A 23 -9.20 -11.68 23.90
CA ARG A 23 -10.04 -10.75 24.70
C ARG A 23 -9.94 -9.31 24.20
N THR A 24 -8.76 -8.80 23.83
CA THR A 24 -8.63 -7.43 23.31
C THR A 24 -9.23 -7.27 21.91
N PHE A 25 -9.09 -8.26 21.03
CA PHE A 25 -9.78 -8.25 19.73
C PHE A 25 -11.28 -8.41 19.87
N SER A 26 -11.73 -9.39 20.66
CA SER A 26 -13.17 -9.71 20.78
C SER A 26 -13.99 -8.58 21.39
N VAL A 27 -13.42 -7.70 22.20
CA VAL A 27 -14.18 -6.60 22.83
C VAL A 27 -14.24 -5.37 21.92
N SER A 28 -13.18 -5.13 21.14
CA SER A 28 -13.05 -3.97 20.26
C SER A 28 -13.66 -4.18 18.86
N SER A 29 -13.52 -5.36 18.25
CA SER A 29 -14.12 -5.63 16.94
C SER A 29 -15.63 -5.87 17.02
N LYS A 30 -16.11 -6.47 18.11
CA LYS A 30 -17.55 -6.59 18.38
C LYS A 30 -18.18 -5.20 18.48
N SER A 31 -17.55 -4.26 19.18
CA SER A 31 -18.11 -2.91 19.30
C SER A 31 -18.28 -2.20 17.96
N THR A 32 -17.33 -2.34 17.02
CA THR A 32 -17.44 -1.68 15.70
C THR A 32 -18.60 -2.23 14.88
N VAL A 33 -18.75 -3.56 14.82
CA VAL A 33 -19.87 -4.21 14.12
C VAL A 33 -21.19 -3.91 14.83
N ASP A 34 -21.20 -3.84 16.16
CA ASP A 34 -22.38 -3.49 16.95
C ASP A 34 -22.80 -2.02 16.71
N PHE A 35 -21.85 -1.08 16.63
CA PHE A 35 -22.13 0.32 16.26
C PHE A 35 -22.64 0.43 14.82
N ALA A 36 -22.00 -0.26 13.87
CA ALA A 36 -22.46 -0.28 12.48
C ALA A 36 -23.86 -0.91 12.36
N SER A 37 -24.14 -1.96 13.12
CA SER A 37 -25.46 -2.60 13.19
C SER A 37 -26.52 -1.67 13.76
N LYS A 38 -26.18 -0.93 14.83
CA LYS A 38 -27.07 0.08 15.43
C LYS A 38 -27.39 1.22 14.46
N ASP A 39 -26.40 1.67 13.70
CA ASP A 39 -26.55 2.76 12.74
C ASP A 39 -27.14 2.29 11.39
N GLY A 40 -27.18 0.97 11.15
CA GLY A 40 -27.64 0.38 9.89
C GLY A 40 -26.67 0.57 8.72
N GLU A 41 -25.43 0.99 8.98
CA GLU A 41 -24.41 1.29 7.98
C GLU A 41 -22.99 1.13 8.52
N LEU A 42 -22.00 0.96 7.63
CA LEU A 42 -20.58 0.94 7.98
C LEU A 42 -19.87 2.15 7.35
N ARG A 43 -19.56 3.15 8.17
CA ARG A 43 -18.75 4.32 7.78
C ARG A 43 -17.25 4.06 7.97
N VAL A 44 -16.49 4.09 6.88
CA VAL A 44 -15.04 3.89 6.87
C VAL A 44 -14.34 5.13 6.32
N PHE A 45 -13.50 5.76 7.14
CA PHE A 45 -12.67 6.86 6.67
C PHE A 45 -11.31 6.32 6.24
N ILE A 46 -10.98 6.43 4.97
CA ILE A 46 -9.79 5.81 4.37
C ILE A 46 -8.81 6.87 3.83
N VAL A 47 -7.52 6.68 4.09
CA VAL A 47 -6.45 7.60 3.66
C VAL A 47 -5.34 6.81 2.96
N ALA A 48 -5.14 7.10 1.68
CA ALA A 48 -3.98 6.71 0.89
C ALA A 48 -3.34 7.95 0.27
N GLY A 49 -2.02 8.08 0.38
CA GLY A 49 -1.26 9.22 -0.15
C GLY A 49 -0.46 8.91 -1.40
N GLU A 50 -0.55 7.70 -1.94
CA GLU A 50 0.34 7.20 -2.99
C GLU A 50 -0.39 6.23 -3.90
N VAL A 51 0.08 6.07 -5.15
CA VAL A 51 -0.53 5.17 -6.15
C VAL A 51 -0.58 3.71 -5.66
N SER A 52 0.48 3.23 -5.02
CA SER A 52 0.51 1.90 -4.41
C SER A 52 -0.55 1.74 -3.32
N GLY A 53 -0.70 2.75 -2.46
CA GLY A 53 -1.72 2.81 -1.42
C GLY A 53 -3.13 2.91 -1.98
N ASP A 54 -3.33 3.65 -3.08
CA ASP A 54 -4.61 3.77 -3.79
C ASP A 54 -5.07 2.41 -4.35
N ILE A 55 -4.16 1.64 -4.95
CA ILE A 55 -4.47 0.29 -5.43
C ILE A 55 -4.89 -0.61 -4.27
N ILE A 56 -4.13 -0.65 -3.18
CA ILE A 56 -4.46 -1.46 -1.99
C ILE A 56 -5.79 -1.01 -1.38
N GLY A 57 -5.97 0.30 -1.19
CA GLY A 57 -7.19 0.88 -0.65
C GLY A 57 -8.43 0.53 -1.49
N SER A 58 -8.32 0.58 -2.82
CA SER A 58 -9.42 0.21 -3.72
C SER A 58 -9.85 -1.27 -3.57
N ARG A 59 -8.89 -2.18 -3.36
CA ARG A 59 -9.16 -3.61 -3.10
C ARG A 59 -9.83 -3.85 -1.75
N VAL A 60 -9.40 -3.10 -0.73
CA VAL A 60 -10.05 -3.13 0.58
C VAL A 60 -11.49 -2.62 0.48
N MET A 61 -11.72 -1.49 -0.20
CA MET A 61 -13.07 -0.95 -0.43
C MET A 61 -13.96 -1.97 -1.15
N THR A 62 -13.47 -2.54 -2.24
CA THR A 62 -14.19 -3.59 -3.01
C THR A 62 -14.56 -4.78 -2.12
N SER A 63 -13.63 -5.23 -1.29
CA SER A 63 -13.84 -6.39 -0.41
C SER A 63 -14.81 -6.07 0.72
N LEU A 64 -14.75 -4.86 1.29
CA LEU A 64 -15.68 -4.42 2.32
C LEU A 64 -17.11 -4.31 1.79
N ILE A 65 -17.31 -3.76 0.59
CA ILE A 65 -18.63 -3.71 -0.07
C ILE A 65 -19.21 -5.12 -0.23
N LYS A 66 -18.39 -6.10 -0.59
CA LYS A 66 -18.82 -7.49 -0.79
C LYS A 66 -19.10 -8.25 0.51
N LEU A 67 -18.33 -7.98 1.56
CA LEU A 67 -18.34 -8.76 2.81
C LEU A 67 -19.20 -8.13 3.91
N SER A 68 -19.46 -6.82 3.84
CA SER A 68 -20.22 -6.12 4.86
C SER A 68 -21.69 -6.54 4.83
N PRO A 69 -22.30 -6.86 5.99
CA PRO A 69 -23.74 -7.10 6.07
C PRO A 69 -24.56 -5.79 6.00
N PHE A 70 -23.90 -4.63 6.01
CA PHE A 70 -24.52 -3.30 5.98
C PHE A 70 -24.01 -2.48 4.78
N PRO A 71 -24.78 -1.49 4.29
CA PRO A 71 -24.28 -0.48 3.35
C PRO A 71 -22.96 0.13 3.84
N VAL A 72 -21.97 0.24 2.95
CA VAL A 72 -20.64 0.78 3.29
C VAL A 72 -20.48 2.17 2.69
N HIS A 73 -20.10 3.14 3.51
CA HIS A 73 -19.84 4.52 3.09
C HIS A 73 -18.38 4.86 3.32
N PHE A 74 -17.76 5.49 2.31
CA PHE A 74 -16.36 5.86 2.33
C PHE A 74 -16.20 7.38 2.27
N ALA A 75 -15.26 7.90 3.07
CA ALA A 75 -14.77 9.27 2.98
C ALA A 75 -13.26 9.29 3.22
N GLY A 76 -12.57 10.34 2.74
CA GLY A 76 -11.15 10.54 3.03
C GLY A 76 -10.32 10.89 1.79
N VAL A 77 -9.12 10.35 1.71
CA VAL A 77 -8.12 10.71 0.70
C VAL A 77 -7.70 9.46 -0.05
N GLY A 78 -7.69 9.53 -1.38
CA GLY A 78 -7.30 8.44 -2.26
C GLY A 78 -7.11 8.93 -3.69
N GLY A 79 -6.65 8.03 -4.55
CA GLY A 79 -6.44 8.29 -5.96
C GLY A 79 -7.58 7.79 -6.82
N ASN A 80 -7.28 7.62 -8.11
CA ASN A 80 -8.24 7.23 -9.13
C ASN A 80 -8.85 5.83 -8.88
N MET A 81 -8.08 4.89 -8.33
CA MET A 81 -8.55 3.53 -8.10
C MET A 81 -9.58 3.48 -6.97
N MET A 82 -9.36 4.21 -5.87
CA MET A 82 -10.35 4.36 -4.79
C MET A 82 -11.57 5.16 -5.26
N SER A 83 -11.38 6.19 -6.08
CA SER A 83 -12.50 6.96 -6.65
C SER A 83 -13.45 6.09 -7.48
N LYS A 84 -12.90 5.16 -8.27
CA LYS A 84 -13.70 4.16 -9.02
C LYS A 84 -14.53 3.23 -8.13
N GLN A 85 -14.18 3.10 -6.85
CA GLN A 85 -14.94 2.32 -5.86
C GLN A 85 -15.92 3.18 -5.05
N GLY A 86 -16.17 4.44 -5.47
CA GLY A 86 -17.15 5.33 -4.85
C GLY A 86 -16.58 6.27 -3.79
N LEU A 87 -15.25 6.39 -3.66
CA LEU A 87 -14.66 7.45 -2.84
C LEU A 87 -14.76 8.79 -3.58
N ASN A 88 -15.17 9.84 -2.87
CA ASN A 88 -14.97 11.21 -3.32
C ASN A 88 -13.79 11.82 -2.53
N PRO A 89 -12.57 11.92 -3.11
CA PRO A 89 -11.41 12.39 -2.37
C PRO A 89 -11.57 13.84 -1.90
N LEU A 90 -11.16 14.11 -0.65
CA LEU A 90 -11.18 15.47 -0.08
C LEU A 90 -10.30 16.46 -0.85
N PHE A 91 -9.23 15.95 -1.45
CA PHE A 91 -8.25 16.68 -2.25
C PHE A 91 -7.39 15.66 -3.03
N PRO A 92 -6.60 16.09 -4.03
CA PRO A 92 -5.68 15.22 -4.75
C PRO A 92 -4.68 14.54 -3.81
N MET A 93 -4.52 13.22 -3.88
CA MET A 93 -3.62 12.47 -2.97
C MET A 93 -2.16 12.92 -3.09
N GLU A 94 -1.78 13.51 -4.23
CA GLU A 94 -0.46 14.08 -4.51
C GLU A 94 -0.09 15.18 -3.49
N ASP A 95 -1.07 15.89 -2.94
CA ASP A 95 -0.84 16.94 -1.93
C ASP A 95 -0.27 16.39 -0.61
N ILE A 96 -0.40 15.08 -0.37
CA ILE A 96 0.12 14.39 0.82
C ILE A 96 1.18 13.32 0.47
N ALA A 97 1.53 13.17 -0.81
CA ALA A 97 2.47 12.17 -1.34
C ALA A 97 3.96 12.49 -1.05
N VAL A 98 4.25 13.40 -0.12
CA VAL A 98 5.61 13.93 0.08
C VAL A 98 6.44 12.99 0.95
N MET A 99 7.50 12.44 0.37
CA MET A 99 8.60 11.80 1.10
C MET A 99 9.75 12.80 1.29
N GLY A 100 10.65 12.55 2.26
CA GLY A 100 11.84 13.37 2.49
C GLY A 100 11.64 14.60 3.40
N ILE A 101 12.59 14.82 4.33
CA ILE A 101 12.58 15.99 5.24
C ILE A 101 12.81 17.29 4.45
N TRP A 102 13.68 17.25 3.44
CA TRP A 102 14.07 18.40 2.62
C TRP A 102 13.01 18.80 1.59
N GLU A 103 12.31 17.82 1.04
CA GLU A 103 11.27 18.00 0.02
C GLU A 103 9.95 18.50 0.64
N LEU A 104 9.77 18.35 1.95
CA LEU A 104 8.61 18.85 2.68
C LEU A 104 8.66 20.37 2.91
N LEU A 105 9.85 20.97 3.05
CA LEU A 105 10.03 22.37 3.45
C LEU A 105 9.16 23.37 2.64
N PRO A 106 9.15 23.36 1.29
CA PRO A 106 8.30 24.28 0.52
C PRO A 106 6.80 23.99 0.65
N TYR A 107 6.42 22.75 0.97
CA TYR A 107 5.02 22.29 1.05
C TYR A 107 4.52 22.13 2.49
N LEU A 108 5.29 22.55 3.51
CA LEU A 108 4.92 22.40 4.92
C LEU A 108 3.56 23.02 5.26
N ASN A 109 3.28 24.20 4.70
CA ASN A 109 2.02 24.88 4.92
C ASN A 109 0.86 24.10 4.30
N GLN A 110 1.00 23.65 3.06
CA GLN A 110 0.00 22.82 2.39
C GLN A 110 -0.23 21.52 3.16
N PHE A 111 0.83 20.84 3.58
CA PHE A 111 0.75 19.62 4.38
C PHE A 111 -0.03 19.84 5.68
N ARG A 112 0.24 20.94 6.40
CA ARG A 112 -0.50 21.28 7.64
C ARG A 112 -1.97 21.57 7.37
N VAL A 113 -2.28 22.29 6.28
CA VAL A 113 -3.65 22.56 5.86
C VAL A 113 -4.37 21.27 5.51
N ARG A 114 -3.76 20.39 4.71
CA ARG A 114 -4.33 19.10 4.34
C ARG A 114 -4.54 18.20 5.56
N LEU A 115 -3.58 18.15 6.47
CA LEU A 115 -3.71 17.41 7.72
C LEU A 115 -4.92 17.90 8.54
N LYS A 116 -5.08 19.22 8.69
CA LYS A 116 -6.23 19.81 9.38
C LYS A 116 -7.55 19.48 8.67
N GLN A 117 -7.61 19.64 7.35
CA GLN A 117 -8.79 19.29 6.54
C GLN A 117 -9.18 17.82 6.68
N THR A 118 -8.21 16.90 6.67
CA THR A 118 -8.47 15.47 6.85
C THR A 118 -9.02 15.17 8.25
N ILE A 119 -8.51 15.82 9.30
CA ILE A 119 -9.03 15.67 10.67
C ILE A 119 -10.46 16.18 10.77
N GLU A 120 -10.73 17.39 10.29
CA GLU A 120 -12.07 18.01 10.32
C GLU A 120 -13.09 17.18 9.54
N ALA A 121 -12.70 16.66 8.37
CA ALA A 121 -13.53 15.77 7.58
C ALA A 121 -13.79 14.44 8.29
N ALA A 122 -12.78 13.84 8.93
CA ALA A 122 -12.94 12.60 9.68
C ALA A 122 -13.89 12.78 10.87
N LEU A 123 -13.75 13.88 11.62
CA LEU A 123 -14.64 14.19 12.75
C LEU A 123 -16.08 14.42 12.27
N SER A 124 -16.27 15.16 11.17
CA SER A 124 -17.59 15.45 10.60
C SER A 124 -18.26 14.19 10.03
N PHE A 125 -17.48 13.26 9.47
CA PHE A 125 -17.97 12.01 8.92
C PHE A 125 -18.35 10.97 10.00
N ASN A 126 -17.87 11.15 11.24
CA ASN A 126 -18.12 10.24 12.36
C ASN A 126 -17.94 8.74 12.02
N PRO A 127 -16.76 8.33 11.54
CA PRO A 127 -16.52 6.97 11.07
C PRO A 127 -16.57 5.94 12.19
N HIS A 128 -16.96 4.71 11.87
CA HIS A 128 -16.77 3.56 12.75
C HIS A 128 -15.30 3.12 12.76
N VAL A 129 -14.62 3.27 11.62
CA VAL A 129 -13.25 2.83 11.41
C VAL A 129 -12.46 3.87 10.63
N ILE A 130 -11.22 4.12 11.08
CA ILE A 130 -10.20 4.81 10.30
C ILE A 130 -9.25 3.77 9.71
N LEU A 131 -9.01 3.82 8.41
CA LEU A 131 -8.02 3.00 7.72
C LEU A 131 -7.00 3.90 7.01
N THR A 132 -5.74 3.77 7.38
CA THR A 132 -4.63 4.41 6.64
C THR A 132 -3.88 3.35 5.84
N VAL A 133 -3.45 3.68 4.63
CA VAL A 133 -2.72 2.76 3.74
C VAL A 133 -1.39 3.39 3.36
N ASP A 134 -0.30 2.82 3.87
CA ASP A 134 1.07 3.34 3.75
C ASP A 134 1.17 4.85 4.07
N ALA A 135 1.97 5.63 3.33
CA ALA A 135 2.15 7.08 3.49
C ALA A 135 2.43 7.50 4.95
N LYS A 136 3.25 6.72 5.66
CA LYS A 136 3.45 6.74 7.13
C LYS A 136 3.68 8.14 7.71
N GLY A 137 4.38 9.00 6.97
CA GLY A 137 4.63 10.38 7.38
C GLY A 137 3.35 11.20 7.58
N PHE A 138 2.39 11.09 6.67
CA PHE A 138 1.08 11.73 6.80
C PHE A 138 0.17 10.92 7.71
N SER A 139 0.03 9.61 7.43
CA SER A 139 -0.87 8.69 8.13
C SER A 139 -0.69 8.73 9.65
N PHE A 140 0.54 8.64 10.17
CA PHE A 140 0.75 8.63 11.62
C PHE A 140 0.53 9.99 12.28
N ARG A 141 0.79 11.09 11.57
CA ARG A 141 0.43 12.43 12.07
C ARG A 141 -1.09 12.56 12.13
N PHE A 142 -1.80 12.18 11.08
CA PHE A 142 -3.26 12.17 11.03
C PHE A 142 -3.86 11.36 12.18
N LEU A 143 -3.48 10.09 12.34
CA LEU A 143 -4.01 9.22 13.39
C LEU A 143 -3.74 9.78 14.80
N LYS A 144 -2.52 10.28 15.04
CA LYS A 144 -2.13 10.86 16.32
C LYS A 144 -2.94 12.12 16.64
N HIS A 145 -3.07 13.03 15.69
CA HIS A 145 -3.82 14.27 15.88
C HIS A 145 -5.32 14.00 16.02
N LEU A 146 -5.90 13.12 15.21
CA LEU A 146 -7.31 12.74 15.31
C LEU A 146 -7.62 12.16 16.70
N ARG A 147 -6.80 11.24 17.20
CA ARG A 147 -6.99 10.66 18.54
C ARG A 147 -6.92 11.73 19.64
N ALA A 148 -5.93 12.62 19.56
CA ALA A 148 -5.79 13.72 20.51
C ALA A 148 -7.01 14.65 20.49
N THR A 149 -7.53 14.98 19.29
CA THR A 149 -8.71 15.82 19.15
C THR A 149 -9.98 15.15 19.70
N CYS A 150 -10.19 13.86 19.44
CA CYS A 150 -11.31 13.12 20.04
C CYS A 150 -11.25 13.17 21.58
N VAL A 151 -10.07 12.91 22.17
CA VAL A 151 -9.88 13.00 23.63
C VAL A 151 -10.17 14.40 24.16
N GLN A 152 -9.67 15.44 23.49
CA GLN A 152 -9.90 16.84 23.87
C GLN A 152 -11.38 17.23 23.81
N GLN A 153 -12.14 16.67 22.87
CA GLN A 153 -13.57 16.92 22.68
C GLN A 153 -14.46 15.97 23.49
N GLY A 154 -13.90 15.06 24.28
CA GLY A 154 -14.66 14.05 25.04
C GLY A 154 -15.37 13.03 24.14
N MET A 155 -14.93 12.87 22.90
CA MET A 155 -15.48 11.93 21.93
C MET A 155 -14.79 10.56 22.03
N VAL A 156 -15.54 9.51 21.72
CA VAL A 156 -14.97 8.18 21.54
C VAL A 156 -14.19 8.17 20.22
N SER A 157 -12.89 7.87 20.27
CA SER A 157 -12.08 7.72 19.07
C SER A 157 -12.48 6.45 18.32
N PRO A 158 -12.68 6.49 16.99
CA PRO A 158 -12.85 5.29 16.18
C PRO A 158 -11.59 4.43 16.20
N LEU A 159 -11.72 3.15 15.83
CA LEU A 159 -10.57 2.26 15.70
C LEU A 159 -9.69 2.68 14.53
N HIS A 160 -8.39 2.74 14.77
CA HIS A 160 -7.36 3.13 13.83
C HIS A 160 -6.62 1.90 13.32
N PHE A 161 -6.85 1.55 12.06
CA PHE A 161 -6.13 0.53 11.33
C PHE A 161 -5.07 1.16 10.43
N HIS A 162 -3.91 0.52 10.33
CA HIS A 162 -2.86 0.88 9.39
C HIS A 162 -2.49 -0.31 8.50
N TYR A 163 -2.60 -0.15 7.19
CA TYR A 163 -2.25 -1.15 6.19
C TYR A 163 -0.87 -0.86 5.63
N VAL A 164 -0.04 -1.90 5.50
CA VAL A 164 1.38 -1.88 5.12
C VAL A 164 2.24 -1.44 6.32
N ALA A 165 2.92 -2.40 6.92
CA ALA A 165 3.69 -2.15 8.14
C ALA A 165 4.83 -1.12 7.92
N PRO A 166 5.17 -0.33 8.95
CA PRO A 166 6.22 0.66 8.84
C PRO A 166 7.63 0.08 8.82
N SER A 167 8.23 -0.02 7.65
CA SER A 167 9.59 -0.54 7.43
C SER A 167 10.70 0.13 8.25
N PHE A 168 10.45 1.26 8.94
CA PHE A 168 11.42 1.84 9.87
C PHE A 168 11.78 0.89 11.02
N TRP A 169 10.94 -0.11 11.33
CA TRP A 169 11.26 -1.09 12.37
C TRP A 169 12.54 -1.88 12.03
N ALA A 170 12.83 -2.04 10.74
CA ALA A 170 14.03 -2.73 10.25
C ALA A 170 15.30 -1.87 10.34
N TRP A 171 15.19 -0.59 10.71
CA TRP A 171 16.35 0.25 10.96
C TRP A 171 16.97 -0.12 12.32
N LYS A 172 18.26 0.16 12.53
CA LYS A 172 18.92 -0.11 13.81
C LYS A 172 18.19 0.60 14.96
N GLY A 173 17.61 -0.18 15.89
CA GLY A 173 16.80 0.34 17.00
C GLY A 173 15.38 0.80 16.61
N GLY A 174 14.92 0.50 15.40
CA GLY A 174 13.63 0.90 14.87
C GLY A 174 12.43 0.23 15.54
N GLU A 175 12.59 -1.00 16.03
CA GLU A 175 11.55 -1.76 16.74
C GLU A 175 10.99 -0.99 17.95
N ALA A 176 11.85 -0.27 18.69
CA ALA A 176 11.42 0.55 19.82
C ALA A 176 10.43 1.65 19.42
N ARG A 177 10.46 2.11 18.16
CA ARG A 177 9.51 3.11 17.63
C ARG A 177 8.11 2.53 17.40
N LEU A 178 7.98 1.21 17.28
CA LEU A 178 6.66 0.56 17.17
C LEU A 178 5.82 0.77 18.44
N LYS A 179 6.46 0.82 19.61
CA LYS A 179 5.78 1.11 20.88
C LYS A 179 5.10 2.48 20.88
N GLY A 180 5.65 3.45 20.16
CA GLY A 180 5.05 4.77 20.01
C GLY A 180 3.72 4.75 19.23
N LEU A 181 3.53 3.75 18.35
CA LEU A 181 2.30 3.61 17.57
C LEU A 181 1.11 3.19 18.43
N LEU A 182 1.34 2.49 19.55
CA LEU A 182 0.28 2.04 20.48
C LEU A 182 -0.60 3.18 21.01
N GLN A 183 -0.09 4.42 20.96
CA GLN A 183 -0.82 5.60 21.40
C GLN A 183 -1.94 6.01 20.43
N PHE A 184 -1.86 5.60 19.16
CA PHE A 184 -2.76 6.09 18.12
C PHE A 184 -3.04 5.11 16.98
N VAL A 185 -2.52 3.89 17.03
CA VAL A 185 -2.82 2.79 16.11
C VAL A 185 -3.32 1.61 16.93
N ASP A 186 -4.52 1.15 16.62
CA ASP A 186 -5.13 0.02 17.31
C ASP A 186 -4.73 -1.31 16.66
N HIS A 187 -4.49 -1.33 15.34
CA HIS A 187 -4.12 -2.55 14.63
C HIS A 187 -3.33 -2.29 13.33
N VAL A 188 -2.38 -3.16 13.01
CA VAL A 188 -1.60 -3.13 11.75
C VAL A 188 -1.90 -4.34 10.87
N LEU A 189 -2.17 -4.08 9.59
CA LEU A 189 -2.31 -5.10 8.56
C LEU A 189 -0.98 -5.22 7.80
N CYS A 190 -0.28 -6.32 8.06
CA CYS A 190 1.06 -6.62 7.58
C CYS A 190 1.03 -7.43 6.28
N ILE A 191 1.87 -7.06 5.31
CA ILE A 191 1.91 -7.71 4.00
C ILE A 191 2.97 -8.79 3.91
N LEU A 192 3.88 -8.86 4.90
CA LEU A 192 4.86 -9.92 5.05
C LEU A 192 4.72 -10.64 6.40
N PRO A 193 4.97 -11.95 6.47
CA PRO A 193 4.69 -12.73 7.67
C PRO A 193 5.54 -12.31 8.88
N PHE A 194 6.80 -11.94 8.67
CA PHE A 194 7.69 -11.50 9.75
C PHE A 194 7.31 -10.13 10.32
N GLU A 195 6.69 -9.24 9.54
CA GLU A 195 6.26 -7.92 10.03
C GLU A 195 5.23 -8.05 11.16
N ALA A 196 4.29 -8.99 11.03
CA ALA A 196 3.26 -9.23 12.04
C ALA A 196 3.85 -9.81 13.33
N GLU A 197 4.91 -10.61 13.22
CA GLU A 197 5.63 -11.13 14.39
C GLU A 197 6.38 -10.02 15.13
N VAL A 198 7.12 -9.17 14.39
CA VAL A 198 7.85 -8.03 14.95
C VAL A 198 6.89 -7.05 15.64
N CYS A 199 5.74 -6.74 15.02
CA CYS A 199 4.74 -5.85 15.62
C CYS A 199 4.18 -6.43 16.93
N ARG A 200 3.75 -7.70 16.92
CA ARG A 200 3.17 -8.37 18.11
C ARG A 200 4.18 -8.50 19.24
N SER A 201 5.43 -8.84 18.94
CA SER A 201 6.53 -8.91 19.91
C SER A 201 6.81 -7.56 20.58
N ASN A 202 6.44 -6.44 19.92
CA ASN A 202 6.55 -5.09 20.45
C ASN A 202 5.23 -4.55 21.03
N GLY A 203 4.22 -5.40 21.21
CA GLY A 203 2.93 -5.06 21.82
C GLY A 203 1.89 -4.48 20.86
N LEU A 204 2.23 -4.29 19.58
CA LEU A 204 1.33 -3.74 18.56
C LEU A 204 0.49 -4.87 17.95
N ALA A 205 -0.83 -4.76 18.06
CA ALA A 205 -1.74 -5.72 17.45
C ALA A 205 -1.53 -5.71 15.93
N ALA A 206 -1.29 -6.90 15.36
CA ALA A 206 -0.99 -7.02 13.95
C ALA A 206 -1.49 -8.34 13.36
N THR A 207 -1.88 -8.30 12.10
CA THR A 207 -2.32 -9.47 11.32
C THR A 207 -1.58 -9.50 10.00
N PHE A 208 -0.99 -10.65 9.65
CA PHE A 208 -0.51 -10.90 8.31
C PHE A 208 -1.69 -11.14 7.38
N VAL A 209 -1.83 -10.30 6.35
CA VAL A 209 -2.97 -10.31 5.40
C VAL A 209 -2.60 -10.78 3.99
N GLY A 210 -1.36 -11.24 3.80
CA GLY A 210 -0.84 -11.58 2.48
C GLY A 210 -0.30 -10.37 1.72
N HIS A 211 0.50 -10.65 0.70
CA HIS A 211 1.11 -9.61 -0.13
C HIS A 211 0.16 -9.22 -1.27
N PRO A 212 -0.14 -7.92 -1.49
CA PRO A 212 -1.08 -7.48 -2.52
C PRO A 212 -0.76 -7.99 -3.94
N THR A 213 0.51 -8.26 -4.25
CA THR A 213 0.90 -8.81 -5.56
C THR A 213 0.35 -10.20 -5.83
N LEU A 214 -0.10 -10.93 -4.80
CA LEU A 214 -0.71 -12.25 -4.99
C LEU A 214 -2.10 -12.15 -5.63
N GLU A 215 -2.80 -11.03 -5.44
CA GLU A 215 -4.09 -10.80 -6.09
C GLU A 215 -3.96 -10.54 -7.60
N ASP A 216 -2.74 -10.27 -8.09
CA ASP A 216 -2.46 -10.14 -9.52
C ASP A 216 -2.34 -11.52 -10.20
N ILE A 217 -2.30 -12.62 -9.44
CA ILE A 217 -2.22 -14.00 -9.94
C ILE A 217 -3.65 -14.51 -10.21
N PRO A 218 -4.05 -14.74 -11.48
CA PRO A 218 -5.39 -15.26 -11.80
C PRO A 218 -5.72 -16.61 -11.13
N GLU A 219 -4.70 -17.45 -10.90
CA GLU A 219 -4.82 -18.76 -10.29
C GLU A 219 -5.21 -18.71 -8.80
N PHE A 220 -4.90 -17.61 -8.09
CA PHE A 220 -5.31 -17.42 -6.69
C PHE A 220 -6.82 -17.20 -6.54
N GLN A 221 -7.53 -16.92 -7.65
CA GLN A 221 -8.99 -16.86 -7.66
C GLN A 221 -9.65 -18.26 -7.76
N ARG A 222 -8.87 -19.32 -7.98
CA ARG A 222 -9.37 -20.71 -8.02
C ARG A 222 -9.09 -21.39 -6.67
N LYS A 223 -10.10 -22.05 -6.10
CA LYS A 223 -10.08 -22.61 -4.73
C LYS A 223 -9.10 -23.77 -4.49
N ASP A 224 -8.43 -24.30 -5.52
CA ASP A 224 -7.60 -25.52 -5.45
C ASP A 224 -6.08 -25.23 -5.43
N ALA A 225 -5.68 -24.30 -4.57
CA ALA A 225 -4.30 -23.88 -4.40
C ALA A 225 -3.48 -24.90 -3.56
N THR A 226 -2.94 -25.94 -4.20
CA THR A 226 -1.83 -26.75 -3.63
C THR A 226 -0.55 -25.91 -3.54
N GLU A 227 0.45 -26.33 -2.75
CA GLU A 227 1.76 -25.67 -2.55
C GLU A 227 2.60 -25.60 -3.85
N ARG A 228 2.11 -24.91 -4.88
CA ARG A 228 2.84 -24.65 -6.12
C ARG A 228 3.57 -23.32 -6.00
N ARG A 229 4.74 -23.22 -6.62
CA ARG A 229 5.37 -21.92 -6.89
C ARG A 229 4.46 -21.19 -7.88
N TYR A 230 3.68 -20.24 -7.39
CA TYR A 230 2.88 -19.38 -8.25
C TYR A 230 3.81 -18.45 -9.03
N ARG A 231 3.65 -18.45 -10.35
CA ARG A 231 4.30 -17.51 -11.26
C ARG A 231 3.20 -16.85 -12.07
N ILE A 232 3.27 -15.54 -12.20
CA ILE A 232 2.41 -14.82 -13.13
C ILE A 232 3.05 -15.00 -14.50
N GLU A 233 2.38 -15.75 -15.37
CA GLU A 233 2.84 -15.96 -16.75
C GLU A 233 2.47 -14.73 -17.59
N GLY A 234 3.50 -14.08 -18.13
CA GLY A 234 3.35 -13.10 -19.20
C GLY A 234 3.44 -13.77 -20.56
N ASN A 235 2.88 -13.13 -21.59
CA ASN A 235 3.02 -13.55 -22.97
C ASN A 235 4.07 -12.67 -23.68
N ALA A 236 5.28 -13.21 -23.79
CA ALA A 236 6.42 -12.54 -24.40
C ALA A 236 6.17 -12.24 -25.89
N GLU A 237 5.66 -13.23 -26.64
CA GLU A 237 5.39 -13.11 -28.07
C GLU A 237 4.34 -12.03 -28.38
N SER A 238 3.30 -11.95 -27.56
CA SER A 238 2.27 -10.89 -27.66
C SER A 238 2.89 -9.51 -27.48
N PHE A 239 3.77 -9.32 -26.48
CA PHE A 239 4.41 -8.02 -26.26
C PHE A 239 5.30 -7.61 -27.42
N LEU A 240 6.13 -8.55 -27.91
CA LEU A 240 7.03 -8.32 -29.04
C LEU A 240 6.25 -7.96 -30.30
N THR A 241 5.18 -8.71 -30.61
CA THR A 241 4.34 -8.49 -31.79
C THR A 241 3.62 -7.14 -31.73
N GLU A 242 3.00 -6.82 -30.60
CA GLU A 242 2.25 -5.58 -30.40
C GLU A 242 3.12 -4.33 -30.57
N HIS A 243 4.40 -4.41 -30.19
CA HIS A 243 5.35 -3.29 -30.27
C HIS A 243 6.33 -3.40 -31.45
N GLY A 244 6.18 -4.38 -32.34
CA GLY A 244 7.06 -4.58 -33.49
C GLY A 244 8.52 -4.88 -33.12
N ILE A 245 8.77 -5.48 -31.96
CA ILE A 245 10.11 -5.81 -31.47
C ILE A 245 10.52 -7.18 -32.02
N SER A 246 11.70 -7.28 -32.63
CA SER A 246 12.24 -8.56 -33.08
C SER A 246 12.57 -9.47 -31.90
N SER A 247 12.26 -10.76 -32.01
CA SER A 247 12.57 -11.79 -31.00
C SER A 247 14.07 -11.97 -30.71
N ARG A 248 14.96 -11.40 -31.54
CA ARG A 248 16.41 -11.37 -31.32
C ARG A 248 16.90 -10.10 -30.61
N SER A 249 16.00 -9.14 -30.37
CA SER A 249 16.34 -7.88 -29.70
C SER A 249 16.30 -8.09 -28.19
N PRO A 250 17.38 -7.82 -27.45
CA PRO A 250 17.32 -7.85 -26.00
C PRO A 250 16.36 -6.75 -25.52
N VAL A 251 15.55 -7.04 -24.51
CA VAL A 251 14.63 -6.07 -23.91
C VAL A 251 15.01 -5.85 -22.45
N ILE A 252 15.09 -4.59 -22.03
CA ILE A 252 15.32 -4.20 -20.65
C ILE A 252 14.12 -3.43 -20.09
N SER A 253 13.59 -3.87 -18.96
CA SER A 253 12.52 -3.17 -18.24
C SER A 253 13.07 -2.05 -17.38
N LEU A 254 12.53 -0.85 -17.53
CA LEU A 254 12.85 0.32 -16.72
C LEU A 254 11.64 0.70 -15.86
N LEU A 255 11.84 0.75 -14.55
CA LEU A 255 10.81 1.13 -13.58
C LEU A 255 11.26 2.43 -12.88
N PRO A 256 11.14 3.60 -13.52
CA PRO A 256 11.72 4.86 -13.06
C PRO A 256 11.10 5.40 -11.76
N GLY A 257 9.95 4.87 -11.36
CA GLY A 257 9.26 5.26 -10.14
C GLY A 257 7.77 5.50 -10.37
N SER A 258 7.06 5.67 -9.26
CA SER A 258 5.62 5.97 -9.26
C SER A 258 5.31 7.43 -8.95
N ARG A 259 6.33 8.18 -8.53
CA ARG A 259 6.23 9.58 -8.12
C ARG A 259 7.05 10.46 -9.06
N LEU A 260 6.57 11.68 -9.30
CA LEU A 260 7.25 12.64 -10.19
C LEU A 260 8.72 12.86 -9.80
N GLN A 261 9.02 12.94 -8.50
CA GLN A 261 10.38 13.17 -8.01
C GLN A 261 11.32 11.99 -8.28
N GLU A 262 10.84 10.76 -8.05
CA GLU A 262 11.59 9.53 -8.37
C GLU A 262 11.93 9.52 -9.85
N VAL A 263 10.94 9.76 -10.70
CA VAL A 263 11.10 9.74 -12.15
C VAL A 263 12.00 10.88 -12.61
N THR A 264 11.86 12.09 -12.07
CA THR A 264 12.70 13.24 -12.42
C THR A 264 14.18 12.97 -12.10
N ARG A 265 14.47 12.24 -11.02
CA ARG A 265 15.83 11.90 -10.60
C ARG A 265 16.38 10.66 -11.28
N MET A 266 15.58 9.61 -11.42
CA MET A 266 16.01 8.28 -11.87
C MET A 266 15.94 8.10 -13.38
N PHE A 267 14.94 8.68 -14.04
CA PHE A 267 14.78 8.49 -15.48
C PHE A 267 15.98 8.98 -16.31
N PRO A 268 16.63 10.13 -16.00
CA PRO A 268 17.85 10.54 -16.70
C PRO A 268 19.00 9.54 -16.52
N ILE A 269 19.12 8.95 -15.32
CA ILE A 269 20.14 7.94 -15.01
C ILE A 269 19.88 6.68 -15.84
N PHE A 270 18.64 6.18 -15.84
CA PHE A 270 18.25 5.01 -16.63
C PHE A 270 18.45 5.22 -18.13
N SER A 271 18.11 6.40 -18.63
CA SER A 271 18.30 6.77 -20.04
C SER A 271 19.78 6.70 -20.43
N LYS A 272 20.67 7.27 -19.60
CA LYS A 272 22.11 7.22 -19.81
C LYS A 272 22.66 5.79 -19.73
N THR A 273 22.13 4.96 -18.83
CA THR A 273 22.49 3.54 -18.76
C THR A 273 22.11 2.80 -20.03
N VAL A 274 20.90 2.99 -20.56
CA VAL A 274 20.48 2.38 -21.83
C VAL A 274 21.38 2.84 -22.97
N GLU A 275 21.72 4.13 -23.04
CA GLU A 275 22.61 4.67 -24.06
C GLU A 275 24.00 4.00 -24.03
N GLN A 276 24.56 3.78 -22.84
CA GLN A 276 25.84 3.06 -22.69
C GLN A 276 25.74 1.59 -23.10
N LEU A 277 24.62 0.93 -22.79
CA LEU A 277 24.41 -0.48 -23.14
C LEU A 277 24.27 -0.71 -24.65
N LYS A 278 23.87 0.31 -25.44
CA LYS A 278 23.76 0.19 -26.90
C LYS A 278 25.08 -0.14 -27.59
N GLY A 279 26.22 0.20 -27.00
CA GLY A 279 27.54 -0.19 -27.53
C GLY A 279 27.74 -1.70 -27.56
N SER A 280 27.23 -2.43 -26.56
CA SER A 280 27.31 -3.89 -26.46
C SER A 280 26.08 -4.59 -27.02
N PHE A 281 24.92 -3.92 -27.01
CA PHE A 281 23.64 -4.45 -27.47
C PHE A 281 22.99 -3.47 -28.47
N PRO A 282 23.41 -3.48 -29.76
CA PRO A 282 22.95 -2.50 -30.76
C PRO A 282 21.43 -2.49 -30.98
N ASN A 283 20.77 -3.63 -30.75
CA ASN A 283 19.32 -3.82 -30.91
C ASN A 283 18.57 -3.78 -29.58
N LEU A 284 19.14 -3.23 -28.50
CA LEU A 284 18.49 -3.15 -27.19
C LEU A 284 17.23 -2.27 -27.25
N VAL A 285 16.12 -2.81 -26.75
CA VAL A 285 14.86 -2.10 -26.56
C VAL A 285 14.64 -1.85 -25.07
N ALA A 286 14.30 -0.61 -24.71
CA ALA A 286 13.94 -0.24 -23.36
C ALA A 286 12.42 -0.18 -23.20
N ALA A 287 11.86 -1.04 -22.35
CA ALA A 287 10.45 -0.99 -21.95
C ALA A 287 10.30 -0.15 -20.68
N VAL A 288 9.80 1.08 -20.80
CA VAL A 288 9.62 2.02 -19.68
C VAL A 288 8.23 1.85 -19.09
N HIS A 289 8.16 1.36 -17.87
CA HIS A 289 6.92 1.22 -17.11
C HIS A 289 6.53 2.56 -16.49
N VAL A 290 5.38 3.09 -16.90
CA VAL A 290 4.86 4.38 -16.45
C VAL A 290 3.78 4.12 -15.40
N ALA A 291 3.95 4.63 -14.18
CA ALA A 291 2.90 4.49 -13.16
C ALA A 291 1.66 5.31 -13.52
N PRO A 292 0.44 4.89 -13.12
CA PRO A 292 -0.81 5.60 -13.41
C PRO A 292 -0.92 6.89 -12.56
N ASN A 293 -0.13 7.89 -12.90
CA ASN A 293 -0.06 9.20 -12.26
C ASN A 293 0.19 10.23 -13.36
N GLN A 294 -0.73 11.18 -13.53
CA GLN A 294 -0.70 12.12 -14.65
C GLN A 294 0.61 12.92 -14.72
N ASN A 295 1.15 13.36 -13.58
CA ASN A 295 2.40 14.11 -13.55
C ASN A 295 3.59 13.25 -14.02
N VAL A 296 3.58 11.97 -13.67
CA VAL A 296 4.60 11.00 -14.11
C VAL A 296 4.46 10.71 -15.60
N GLU A 297 3.24 10.45 -16.07
CA GLU A 297 2.93 10.23 -17.48
C GLU A 297 3.41 11.42 -18.33
N ASP A 298 3.02 12.64 -17.96
CA ASP A 298 3.40 13.86 -18.65
C ASP A 298 4.93 14.05 -18.70
N TYR A 299 5.63 13.78 -17.60
CA TYR A 299 7.08 13.90 -17.55
C TYR A 299 7.77 12.87 -18.45
N ILE A 300 7.38 11.59 -18.36
CA ILE A 300 7.99 10.50 -19.13
C ILE A 300 7.71 10.70 -20.61
N SER A 301 6.47 11.01 -21.02
CA SER A 301 6.13 11.25 -22.43
C SER A 301 6.96 12.39 -23.03
N LYS A 302 7.16 13.49 -22.29
CA LYS A 302 8.03 14.59 -22.72
C LYS A 302 9.50 14.16 -22.79
N ALA A 303 9.99 13.40 -21.82
CA ALA A 303 11.37 12.96 -21.79
C ALA A 303 11.71 11.95 -22.90
N VAL A 304 10.78 11.03 -23.20
CA VAL A 304 10.95 9.98 -24.21
C VAL A 304 10.91 10.53 -25.63
N SER A 305 10.19 11.62 -25.87
CA SER A 305 10.23 12.32 -27.17
C SER A 305 11.63 12.77 -27.60
N LYS A 306 12.58 12.83 -26.65
CA LYS A 306 13.99 13.20 -26.87
C LYS A 306 14.92 11.99 -26.96
N LEU A 307 14.40 10.77 -26.77
CA LEU A 307 15.16 9.53 -26.82
C LEU A 307 15.09 8.88 -28.21
N PRO A 308 16.08 8.04 -28.57
CA PRO A 308 16.04 7.27 -29.81
C PRO A 308 14.83 6.30 -29.85
N PRO A 309 14.38 5.86 -31.04
CA PRO A 309 13.14 5.09 -31.25
C PRO A 309 13.09 3.70 -30.61
N SER A 310 14.15 3.25 -29.93
CA SER A 310 14.23 1.95 -29.27
C SER A 310 13.62 1.96 -27.85
N VAL A 311 12.60 2.80 -27.61
CA VAL A 311 11.93 2.95 -26.32
C VAL A 311 10.44 2.68 -26.49
N VAL A 312 9.92 1.78 -25.67
CA VAL A 312 8.50 1.43 -25.60
C VAL A 312 7.94 1.89 -24.27
N LEU A 313 6.79 2.56 -24.30
CA LEU A 313 6.08 2.97 -23.09
C LEU A 313 5.07 1.89 -22.70
N VAL A 314 5.24 1.35 -21.51
CA VAL A 314 4.29 0.41 -20.90
C VAL A 314 3.42 1.19 -19.93
N SER A 315 2.22 1.55 -20.39
CA SER A 315 1.26 2.34 -19.61
C SER A 315 0.84 1.61 -18.33
N GLY A 316 0.77 2.35 -17.24
CA GLY A 316 0.32 1.86 -15.94
C GLY A 316 -1.15 1.48 -15.96
N GLY A 317 -1.51 0.44 -15.20
CA GLY A 317 -2.91 0.02 -15.03
C GLY A 317 -3.34 -1.20 -15.85
N SER A 318 -2.59 -1.63 -16.86
CA SER A 318 -2.80 -2.92 -17.52
C SER A 318 -1.92 -3.99 -16.86
N HIS A 319 -2.51 -4.85 -16.03
CA HIS A 319 -1.80 -5.97 -15.41
C HIS A 319 -1.21 -6.91 -16.46
N GLN A 320 -1.97 -7.25 -17.51
CA GLN A 320 -1.50 -8.17 -18.54
C GLN A 320 -0.29 -7.58 -19.29
N MET A 321 -0.35 -6.31 -19.70
CA MET A 321 0.76 -5.66 -20.40
C MET A 321 2.02 -5.60 -19.53
N LYS A 322 1.86 -5.29 -18.23
CA LYS A 322 2.96 -5.28 -17.25
C LYS A 322 3.69 -6.63 -17.23
N TYR A 323 2.95 -7.74 -17.12
CA TYR A 323 3.56 -9.08 -17.05
C TYR A 323 4.08 -9.56 -18.41
N ASN A 324 3.41 -9.23 -19.51
CA ASN A 324 3.92 -9.49 -20.85
C ASN A 324 5.28 -8.79 -21.07
N SER A 325 5.41 -7.53 -20.67
CA SER A 325 6.69 -6.78 -20.71
C SER A 325 7.76 -7.42 -19.81
N PHE A 326 7.42 -7.81 -18.57
CA PHE A 326 8.39 -8.48 -17.71
C PHE A 326 8.85 -9.83 -18.26
N SER A 327 7.99 -10.54 -19.00
CA SER A 327 8.34 -11.84 -19.60
C SER A 327 9.32 -11.75 -20.77
N VAL A 328 9.43 -10.58 -21.43
CA VAL A 328 10.43 -10.35 -22.50
C VAL A 328 11.76 -9.82 -21.98
N SER A 329 11.82 -9.37 -20.72
CA SER A 329 13.02 -8.74 -20.17
C SER A 329 14.09 -9.80 -19.88
N THR A 330 15.23 -9.72 -20.57
CA THR A 330 16.30 -10.74 -20.55
C THR A 330 17.67 -10.18 -20.25
#